data_AF-A0A961Z3L0-F1
#
_entry.id   AF-A0A961Z3L0-F1
#
_cell.length_a   1.000
_cell.length_b   1.000
_cell.length_c   1.000
_cell.angle_alpha   90.00
_cell.angle_beta   90.00
_cell.angle_gamma   90.00
#
_symmetry.space_group_name_H-M   'P 1'
#
loop_
_entity.id
_entity.type
_entity.pdbx_description
1 polymer ?
#
loop_
_entity_poly.entity_id
_entity_poly.type
_entity_poly.pdbx_seq_one_letter_code
_entity_poly.pdbx_strand_id
1 'polypeptide(L)'
;MDASDVTAGQVWSLRSAEAEEAGAGIDDGARIVVGAIVEFGSRGRVICCAASTAGEAIAVPFIPLSQDAFSQTVGRAMGHADLPDAFFDEFDAWMADETGKRVFEVPFEGSLDRMIALQMAKIAKIEI
;
A
#
# COMPACT_ATOMS: atom_id res chain seq x y z
N MET A 1 5.73 -7.14 16.32
CA MET A 1 5.76 -5.67 16.21
C MET A 1 4.36 -5.28 15.81
N ASP A 2 3.74 -4.39 16.56
CA ASP A 2 2.41 -3.86 16.22
C ASP A 2 2.57 -2.85 15.06
N ALA A 3 1.61 -2.80 14.14
CA ALA A 3 1.64 -1.86 13.02
C ALA A 3 1.59 -0.39 13.49
N SER A 4 1.25 -0.16 14.77
CA SER A 4 1.30 1.13 15.46
C SER A 4 2.72 1.68 15.70
N ASP A 5 3.75 0.82 15.71
CA ASP A 5 5.17 1.17 15.92
C ASP A 5 5.98 1.19 14.60
N VAL A 6 5.32 1.58 13.50
CA VAL A 6 5.93 1.63 12.17
C VAL A 6 6.98 2.74 12.05
N THR A 7 8.09 2.46 11.35
CA THR A 7 9.16 3.42 11.07
C THR A 7 9.55 3.40 9.60
N ALA A 8 10.11 4.49 9.09
CA ALA A 8 10.70 4.54 7.75
C ALA A 8 11.79 3.48 7.58
N GLY A 9 11.92 2.97 6.35
CA GLY A 9 12.79 1.86 5.95
C GLY A 9 12.24 0.47 6.27
N GLN A 10 11.17 0.33 7.06
CA GLN A 10 10.65 -0.99 7.39
C GLN A 10 9.96 -1.68 6.20
N VAL A 11 10.13 -2.99 6.11
CA VAL A 11 9.47 -3.85 5.12
C VAL A 11 8.41 -4.70 5.81
N TRP A 12 7.25 -4.79 5.19
CA TRP A 12 6.13 -5.60 5.66
C TRP A 12 5.61 -6.49 4.55
N SER A 13 5.20 -7.71 4.90
CA SER A 13 4.44 -8.57 3.99
C SER A 13 3.02 -8.04 3.83
N LEU A 14 2.35 -8.41 2.74
CA LEU A 14 0.95 -8.06 2.52
C LEU A 14 0.00 -9.16 2.99
N ARG A 15 -1.18 -8.76 3.44
CA ARG A 15 -2.33 -9.67 3.51
C ARG A 15 -2.92 -9.79 2.13
N SER A 16 -3.27 -11.01 1.71
CA SER A 16 -4.00 -11.24 0.48
C SER A 16 -5.16 -12.19 0.73
N ALA A 17 -6.25 -12.01 -0.01
CA ALA A 17 -7.40 -12.90 0.08
C ALA A 17 -7.02 -14.31 -0.40
N GLU A 18 -6.16 -14.39 -1.42
CA GLU A 18 -5.61 -15.62 -1.95
C GLU A 18 -4.80 -16.39 -0.89
N ALA A 19 -3.99 -15.68 -0.09
CA ALA A 19 -3.24 -16.31 1.01
C ALA A 19 -4.16 -16.70 2.18
N GLU A 20 -5.22 -15.93 2.45
CA GLU A 20 -6.23 -16.26 3.45
C GLU A 20 -6.98 -17.55 3.08
N GLU A 21 -7.41 -17.67 1.83
CA GLU A 21 -8.05 -18.88 1.28
C GLU A 21 -7.13 -20.10 1.30
N ALA A 22 -5.82 -19.89 1.10
CA ALA A 22 -4.78 -20.91 1.24
C ALA A 22 -4.41 -21.25 2.70
N GLY A 23 -5.03 -20.58 3.69
CA GLY A 23 -4.81 -20.82 5.12
C GLY A 23 -3.55 -20.18 5.72
N ALA A 24 -2.86 -19.31 4.97
CA ALA A 24 -1.68 -18.59 5.43
C ALA A 24 -2.00 -17.14 5.88
N GLY A 25 -2.99 -16.50 5.26
CA GLY A 25 -3.42 -15.11 5.52
C GLY A 25 -2.41 -14.02 5.16
N ILE A 26 -1.23 -14.41 4.67
CA ILE A 26 -0.10 -13.53 4.36
C ILE A 26 0.56 -13.98 3.05
N ASP A 27 0.80 -13.03 2.16
CA ASP A 27 1.63 -13.19 0.96
C ASP A 27 3.06 -12.69 1.25
N ASP A 28 4.02 -13.62 1.28
CA ASP A 28 5.45 -13.34 1.48
C ASP A 28 6.18 -12.87 0.21
N GLY A 29 5.52 -13.01 -0.94
CA GLY A 29 5.99 -12.56 -2.23
C GLY A 29 5.76 -11.06 -2.43
N ALA A 30 4.62 -10.54 -1.97
CA ALA A 30 4.28 -9.13 -2.04
C ALA A 30 4.70 -8.36 -0.78
N ARG A 31 5.23 -7.15 -0.97
CA ARG A 31 5.87 -6.37 0.11
C ARG A 31 5.53 -4.90 0.00
N ILE A 32 5.48 -4.24 1.16
CA ILE A 32 5.50 -2.79 1.29
C ILE A 32 6.77 -2.34 2.01
N VAL A 33 7.44 -1.32 1.48
CA VAL A 33 8.52 -0.59 2.14
C VAL A 33 7.99 0.76 2.59
N VAL A 34 8.14 1.08 3.88
CA VAL A 34 7.70 2.36 4.45
C VAL A 34 8.76 3.42 4.14
N GLY A 35 8.36 4.49 3.45
CA GLY A 35 9.30 5.53 3.04
C GLY A 35 9.25 6.79 3.89
N ALA A 36 8.06 7.24 4.24
CA ALA A 36 7.87 8.40 5.11
C ALA A 36 6.63 8.24 5.99
N ILE A 37 6.61 8.93 7.12
CA ILE A 37 5.47 9.00 8.02
C ILE A 37 5.17 10.47 8.26
N VAL A 38 3.99 10.91 7.81
CA VAL A 38 3.56 12.30 7.92
C VAL A 38 2.53 12.40 9.03
N GLU A 39 2.80 13.26 10.02
CA GLU A 39 1.91 13.47 11.16
C GLU A 39 1.09 14.76 10.98
N PHE A 40 -0.24 14.65 10.97
CA PHE A 40 -1.15 15.79 10.85
C PHE A 40 -1.74 16.21 12.21
N GLY A 41 -0.86 16.37 13.22
CA GLY A 41 -1.27 16.71 14.58
C GLY A 41 -2.32 15.73 15.13
N SER A 42 -3.51 16.23 15.46
CA SER A 42 -4.61 15.40 15.98
C SER A 42 -5.36 14.57 14.92
N ARG A 43 -5.03 14.71 13.63
CA ARG A 43 -5.77 14.08 12.51
C ARG A 43 -5.23 12.71 12.09
N GLY A 44 -4.26 12.18 12.83
CA GLY A 44 -3.66 10.87 12.57
C GLY A 44 -2.42 10.93 11.67
N ARG A 45 -1.87 9.74 11.41
CA ARG A 45 -0.65 9.54 10.63
C ARG A 45 -0.99 9.05 9.23
N VAL A 46 -0.26 9.57 8.25
CA VAL A 46 -0.20 9.03 6.89
C VAL A 46 1.13 8.31 6.73
N ILE A 47 1.05 7.03 6.37
CA ILE A 47 2.19 6.18 6.05
C ILE A 47 2.38 6.22 4.54
N CYS A 48 3.49 6.78 4.08
CA CYS A 48 3.85 6.82 2.68
C CYS A 48 4.78 5.65 2.37
N CYS A 49 4.40 4.79 1.44
CA CYS A 49 5.09 3.53 1.16
C CYS A 49 5.29 3.30 -0.34
N ALA A 50 6.21 2.40 -0.66
CA ALA A 50 6.33 1.77 -1.98
C ALA A 50 5.91 0.29 -1.88
N ALA A 51 5.32 -0.28 -2.93
CA ALA A 51 4.82 -1.67 -2.93
C ALA A 51 5.37 -2.49 -4.10
N SER A 52 5.67 -3.76 -3.85
CA SER A 52 6.14 -4.73 -4.85
C SER A 52 5.40 -6.05 -4.75
N THR A 53 5.40 -6.80 -5.85
CA THR A 53 4.95 -8.21 -5.90
C THR A 53 6.18 -9.13 -6.05
N ALA A 54 5.95 -10.44 -5.95
CA ALA A 54 7.01 -11.43 -5.98
C ALA A 54 7.82 -11.35 -7.30
N GLY A 55 9.11 -11.00 -7.19
CA GLY A 55 10.03 -10.98 -8.32
C GLY A 55 10.10 -9.65 -9.09
N GLU A 56 9.35 -8.63 -8.68
CA GLU A 56 9.42 -7.29 -9.26
C GLU A 56 10.18 -6.31 -8.36
N ALA A 57 10.89 -5.36 -8.97
CA ALA A 57 11.75 -4.40 -8.27
C ALA A 57 10.95 -3.45 -7.36
N ILE A 58 9.80 -2.94 -7.84
CA ILE A 58 8.69 -2.30 -7.12
C ILE A 58 7.65 -1.91 -8.18
N ALA A 59 6.40 -2.33 -7.97
CA ALA A 59 5.31 -2.15 -8.94
C ALA A 59 4.61 -0.80 -8.76
N VAL A 60 4.49 -0.33 -7.52
CA VAL A 60 3.88 0.96 -7.19
C VAL A 60 4.89 1.78 -6.38
N PRO A 61 5.46 2.85 -6.97
CA PRO A 61 6.55 3.59 -6.36
C PRO A 61 6.09 4.43 -5.16
N PHE A 62 4.80 4.79 -5.07
CA PHE A 62 4.28 5.63 -4.00
C PHE A 62 2.80 5.37 -3.71
N ILE A 63 2.48 5.10 -2.44
CA ILE A 63 1.13 4.91 -1.91
C ILE A 63 1.03 5.59 -0.54
N PRO A 64 0.18 6.62 -0.37
CA PRO A 64 -0.15 7.13 0.96
C PRO A 64 -1.30 6.33 1.57
N LEU A 65 -1.11 5.81 2.78
CA LEU A 65 -2.12 5.07 3.55
C LEU A 65 -2.37 5.77 4.88
N SER A 66 -3.62 5.76 5.36
CA SER A 66 -3.85 6.04 6.78
C SER A 66 -3.23 4.95 7.64
N GLN A 67 -2.95 5.24 8.91
CA GLN A 67 -2.51 4.22 9.88
C GLN A 67 -3.43 2.99 9.91
N ASP A 68 -4.74 3.19 9.89
CA ASP A 68 -5.72 2.10 9.94
C ASP A 68 -5.69 1.26 8.65
N ALA A 69 -5.60 1.91 7.49
CA ALA A 69 -5.47 1.22 6.21
C ALA A 69 -4.17 0.40 6.17
N PHE A 70 -3.06 1.00 6.60
CA PHE A 70 -1.77 0.31 6.69
C PHE A 70 -1.87 -0.95 7.56
N SER A 71 -2.40 -0.84 8.78
CA SER A 71 -2.57 -1.95 9.71
C SER A 71 -3.45 -3.08 9.16
N GLN A 72 -4.45 -2.76 8.35
CA GLN A 72 -5.33 -3.76 7.69
C GLN A 72 -4.69 -4.39 6.45
N THR A 73 -3.73 -3.71 5.83
CA THR A 73 -3.04 -4.17 4.62
C THR A 73 -1.86 -5.09 4.94
N VAL A 74 -1.11 -4.81 6.02
CA VAL A 74 0.14 -5.52 6.31
C VAL A 74 -0.04 -6.75 7.20
N GLY A 75 0.83 -7.74 6.97
CA GLY A 75 0.92 -8.98 7.76
C GLY A 75 2.03 -8.90 8.81
N ARG A 76 3.23 -9.38 8.46
CA ARG A 76 4.40 -9.44 9.34
C ARG A 76 5.49 -8.47 8.89
N ALA A 77 6.21 -7.91 9.86
CA ALA A 77 7.45 -7.18 9.57
C ALA A 77 8.52 -8.16 9.06
N MET A 78 9.21 -7.80 7.98
CA MET A 78 10.18 -8.65 7.29
C MET A 78 11.62 -8.12 7.38
N GLY A 79 11.82 -6.89 7.87
CA GLY A 79 13.15 -6.28 8.00
C GLY A 79 13.16 -4.84 7.48
N HIS A 80 14.25 -4.46 6.82
CA HIS A 80 14.42 -3.13 6.23
C HIS A 80 14.88 -3.24 4.76
N ALA A 81 14.51 -2.26 3.95
CA ALA A 81 14.93 -2.14 2.56
C ALA A 81 14.99 -0.66 2.15
N ASP A 82 15.77 -0.39 1.10
CA ASP A 82 15.81 0.91 0.47
C ASP A 82 14.56 1.16 -0.37
N LEU A 83 14.21 2.43 -0.49
CA LEU A 83 13.14 2.89 -1.38
C LEU A 83 13.67 3.01 -2.82
N PRO A 84 12.79 2.89 -3.82
CA PRO A 84 13.14 3.17 -5.19
C PRO A 84 13.28 4.69 -5.38
N ASP A 85 14.14 5.13 -6.29
CA ASP A 85 14.33 6.56 -6.57
C ASP A 85 13.00 7.27 -6.91
N ALA A 86 12.14 6.59 -7.68
CA ALA A 86 10.81 7.07 -8.05
C ALA A 86 9.89 7.36 -6.85
N PHE A 87 10.12 6.76 -5.67
CA PHE A 87 9.37 7.10 -4.46
C PHE A 87 9.59 8.57 -4.07
N PHE A 88 10.84 9.04 -4.13
CA PHE A 88 11.19 10.39 -3.69
C PHE A 88 10.58 11.44 -4.62
N ASP A 89 10.64 11.21 -5.93
CA ASP A 89 10.02 12.10 -6.93
C ASP A 89 8.51 12.22 -6.71
N GLU A 90 7.83 11.10 -6.47
CA GLU A 90 6.39 11.08 -6.23
C GLU A 90 6.02 11.68 -4.88
N PHE A 91 6.80 11.44 -3.83
CA PHE A 91 6.59 12.03 -2.51
C PHE A 91 6.76 13.55 -2.52
N ASP A 92 7.82 14.06 -3.14
CA ASP A 92 8.08 15.50 -3.23
C ASP A 92 6.97 16.22 -3.98
N ALA A 93 6.53 15.67 -5.11
CA ALA A 93 5.44 16.24 -5.86
C ALA A 93 4.08 16.11 -5.13
N TRP A 94 3.91 15.15 -4.22
CA TRP A 94 2.69 15.04 -3.40
C TRP A 94 2.69 16.07 -2.28
N MET A 95 3.84 16.27 -1.62
CA MET A 95 4.04 17.32 -0.62
C MET A 95 3.88 18.73 -1.20
N ALA A 96 4.25 18.93 -2.47
CA ALA A 96 4.11 20.19 -3.18
C ALA A 96 2.69 20.48 -3.68
N ASP A 97 1.76 19.52 -3.64
CA ASP A 97 0.38 19.72 -4.10
C ASP A 97 -0.46 20.46 -3.05
N GLU A 98 -0.47 21.79 -3.14
CA GLU A 98 -1.28 22.67 -2.29
C GLU A 98 -2.80 22.44 -2.43
N THR A 99 -3.24 21.82 -3.54
CA THR A 99 -4.66 21.58 -3.78
C THR A 99 -5.18 20.32 -3.09
N GLY A 100 -4.28 19.40 -2.72
CA GLY A 100 -4.60 18.09 -2.17
C GLY A 100 -5.44 17.22 -3.12
N LYS A 101 -5.36 17.46 -4.44
CA LYS A 101 -6.16 16.79 -5.47
C LYS A 101 -5.35 15.82 -6.32
N ARG A 102 -4.08 15.60 -6.01
CA ARG A 102 -3.24 14.67 -6.77
C ARG A 102 -3.91 13.29 -6.82
N VAL A 103 -4.19 12.85 -8.04
CA VAL A 103 -4.72 11.53 -8.35
C VAL A 103 -3.54 10.67 -8.77
N PHE A 104 -3.43 9.47 -8.19
CA PHE A 104 -2.38 8.53 -8.54
C PHE A 104 -2.87 7.64 -9.69
N GLU A 105 -2.21 7.75 -10.84
CA GLU A 105 -2.45 6.85 -11.96
C GLU A 105 -1.58 5.61 -11.76
N VAL A 106 -2.21 4.53 -11.30
CA VAL A 106 -1.53 3.22 -11.24
C VAL A 106 -1.73 2.55 -12.60
N PRO A 107 -0.66 2.22 -13.34
CA PRO A 107 -0.80 1.47 -14.58
C PRO A 107 -1.43 0.12 -14.25
N PHE A 108 -2.62 -0.12 -14.77
CA PHE A 108 -3.36 -1.35 -14.57
C PHE A 108 -3.33 -2.17 -15.86
N GLU A 109 -2.64 -3.31 -15.84
CA GLU A 109 -2.76 -4.32 -16.89
C GLU A 109 -3.85 -5.34 -16.50
N GLY A 110 -5.07 -5.11 -16.98
CA GLY A 110 -6.23 -5.97 -16.77
C GLY A 110 -7.52 -5.42 -17.38
N SER A 111 -8.65 -6.09 -17.17
CA SER A 111 -9.97 -5.57 -17.59
C SER A 111 -10.52 -4.65 -16.51
N LEU A 112 -10.56 -3.34 -16.79
CA LEU A 112 -11.17 -2.33 -15.92
C LEU A 112 -12.61 -2.72 -15.57
N ASP A 113 -13.34 -3.32 -16.51
CA ASP A 113 -14.71 -3.79 -16.33
C ASP A 113 -14.81 -4.87 -15.24
N ARG A 114 -13.86 -5.80 -15.19
CA ARG A 114 -13.80 -6.81 -14.13
C ARG A 114 -13.52 -6.19 -12.77
N MET A 115 -12.62 -5.21 -12.70
CA MET A 115 -12.32 -4.49 -11.46
C MET A 115 -13.56 -3.71 -10.99
N ILE A 116 -14.24 -2.99 -11.88
CA ILE A 116 -15.48 -2.27 -11.57
C ILE A 116 -16.57 -3.25 -11.13
N ALA A 117 -16.73 -4.38 -11.82
CA ALA A 117 -17.70 -5.40 -11.47
C ALA A 117 -17.45 -5.94 -10.05
N LEU A 118 -16.20 -6.30 -9.72
CA LEU A 118 -15.82 -6.77 -8.38
C LEU A 118 -16.06 -5.70 -7.30
N GLN A 119 -15.75 -4.43 -7.58
CA GLN A 119 -16.01 -3.34 -6.65
C GLN A 119 -17.51 -3.11 -6.44
N MET A 120 -18.30 -3.13 -7.52
CA MET A 120 -19.76 -3.02 -7.45
C MET A 120 -20.39 -4.19 -6.69
N ALA A 121 -19.90 -5.41 -6.90
CA ALA A 121 -20.33 -6.58 -6.13
C ALA A 121 -20.04 -6.45 -4.63
N LYS A 122 -18.84 -5.99 -4.29
CA LYS A 122 -18.43 -5.80 -2.89
C LYS A 122 -19.27 -4.72 -2.20
N ILE A 123 -19.62 -3.65 -2.92
CA ILE A 123 -20.55 -2.61 -2.44
C ILE A 123 -21.97 -3.19 -2.26
N ALA A 124 -22.43 -3.98 -3.23
CA ALA A 124 -23.76 -4.58 -3.23
C ALA A 124 -23.89 -5.81 -2.31
N LYS A 125 -22.77 -6.33 -1.77
CA LYS A 125 -22.67 -7.61 -1.04
C LYS A 125 -23.18 -8.81 -1.86
N ILE A 126 -22.81 -8.86 -3.14
CA ILE A 126 -23.19 -9.92 -4.06
C ILE A 126 -21.91 -10.60 -4.56
N GLU A 127 -21.87 -11.93 -4.62
CA GLU A 127 -20.78 -12.67 -5.26
C GLU A 127 -21.01 -12.71 -6.79
N ILE A 128 -19.94 -12.52 -7.58
CA ILE A 128 -19.93 -12.61 -9.05
C ILE A 128 -19.06 -13.79 -9.48
#